data_AF-A0A359B2R9-F1
#
_entry.id   AF-A0A359B2R9-F1
#
_cell.length_a   1.000
_cell.length_b   1.000
_cell.length_c   1.000
_cell.angle_alpha   90.00
_cell.angle_beta   90.00
_cell.angle_gamma   90.00
#
_symmetry.space_group_name_H-M   'P 1'
#
loop_
_entity.id
_entity.type
_entity.pdbx_description
1 polymer ?
#
loop_
_entity_poly.entity_id
_entity_poly.type
_entity_poly.pdbx_seq_one_letter_code
_entity_poly.pdbx_strand_id
1 'polypeptide(L)'
;SLKYRAACFLIENMPGYYYYEGEELNRHAVYFDALGKSKKQPEQILDSLHTLLGRFNRNALNLKEDIHEIDSAYLCENIDLAFLAWKKYPWNRHTSFDDFCEYILPYRIGNERLTNWRREYYKRVAPLLETLETDDPVVAASYLRDAIIREKGKPRFTMVRPGGYPSLDAFNALFFNGSCDDISQFALFAFRAAGIPCSIDFVIICGNYNLRHSWVVFEDKNGNDYVMDFFAEIEYISDKSYVRKLRKHKAYRKTFSNNIGAMRAMEKIQEDIPALFATPNYRFKDVTMLYSNNFLQTVSIPADMLYSPVPQNRIIYLCGPAWMGWKPVDWTVPDKKGRIVFHNQNTGDIVRLATYEDGRLSLLTDPFKIDEQNHRICRYAGGKEVNSATLFSKYPIEDDVVFRSRMVGGVFEGSDNPSFLDADTLYVIKDMPYRLITQVPVSANKEYRYVRYKGDADSYCNIAEVRFSSDTGYLTGKTIGTPGCWEADGSHEYVNVFDGVTETSFDHNTPDDGWAGLDFGIPQKISAIAYTPRNHDNYVKKGQKYELFINGKNGWKSLDVKIADSDSLHYENVPSGGLYYLKNHSSGNEERVFLMEGDKQIFK
;
A
#
# COMPACT_ATOMS: atom_id res chain seq x y z
N SER A 1 15.83 2.22 -41.78
CA SER A 1 15.14 0.98 -41.37
C SER A 1 14.44 1.20 -40.03
N LEU A 2 13.49 0.34 -39.62
CA LEU A 2 12.86 0.46 -38.29
C LEU A 2 13.86 0.30 -37.13
N LYS A 3 14.90 -0.54 -37.29
CA LYS A 3 15.99 -0.67 -36.30
C LYS A 3 16.75 0.64 -36.08
N TYR A 4 17.01 1.41 -37.14
CA TYR A 4 17.63 2.74 -37.01
C TYR A 4 16.73 3.70 -36.21
N ARG A 5 15.42 3.72 -36.48
CA ARG A 5 14.47 4.54 -35.70
C ARG A 5 14.42 4.13 -34.23
N ALA A 6 14.46 2.83 -33.95
CA ALA A 6 14.48 2.29 -32.59
C ALA A 6 15.77 2.70 -31.84
N ALA A 7 16.92 2.67 -32.52
CA ALA A 7 18.18 3.16 -31.95
C ALA A 7 18.11 4.68 -31.64
N CYS A 8 17.58 5.49 -32.55
CA CYS A 8 17.38 6.92 -32.33
C CYS A 8 16.46 7.15 -31.12
N PHE A 9 15.33 6.46 -31.04
CA PHE A 9 14.41 6.56 -29.90
C PHE A 9 15.10 6.23 -28.56
N LEU A 10 15.89 5.15 -28.50
CA LEU A 10 16.61 4.79 -27.28
C LEU A 10 17.64 5.85 -26.89
N ILE A 11 18.43 6.34 -27.84
CA ILE A 11 19.52 7.30 -27.60
C ILE A 11 18.95 8.68 -27.22
N GLU A 12 17.93 9.16 -27.92
CA GLU A 12 17.28 10.45 -27.62
C GLU A 12 16.65 10.49 -26.22
N ASN A 13 16.18 9.34 -25.73
CA ASN A 13 15.57 9.22 -24.40
C ASN A 13 16.50 8.69 -23.32
N MET A 14 17.76 8.38 -23.65
CA MET A 14 18.78 7.88 -22.71
C MET A 14 19.23 8.90 -21.65
N PRO A 15 19.36 10.22 -21.93
CA PRO A 15 19.87 11.17 -20.94
C PRO A 15 19.10 11.14 -19.63
N GLY A 16 19.83 10.99 -18.52
CA GLY A 16 19.28 10.97 -17.18
C GLY A 16 18.85 9.62 -16.64
N TYR A 17 18.93 8.56 -17.45
CA TYR A 17 18.95 7.21 -16.94
C TYR A 17 20.31 6.92 -16.29
N TYR A 18 20.27 6.34 -15.08
CA TYR A 18 21.45 6.02 -14.28
C TYR A 18 21.27 4.71 -13.51
N TYR A 19 22.35 4.15 -13.00
CA TYR A 19 22.33 3.01 -12.09
C TYR A 19 23.46 3.12 -11.06
N TYR A 20 23.40 2.25 -10.07
CA TYR A 20 24.46 2.13 -9.07
C TYR A 20 25.30 0.87 -9.33
N GLU A 21 26.60 0.96 -9.08
CA GLU A 21 27.54 -0.16 -9.16
C GLU A 21 28.44 -0.22 -7.92
N GLY A 22 28.64 -1.43 -7.39
CA GLY A 22 29.49 -1.68 -6.24
C GLY A 22 29.14 -2.99 -5.53
N GLU A 23 30.06 -3.48 -4.70
CA GLU A 23 29.93 -4.76 -4.00
C GLU A 23 28.76 -4.77 -3.00
N GLU A 24 28.44 -3.61 -2.41
CA GLU A 24 27.33 -3.45 -1.48
C GLU A 24 25.97 -3.90 -2.03
N LEU A 25 25.75 -3.77 -3.35
CA LEU A 25 24.53 -4.27 -4.01
C LEU A 25 24.44 -5.79 -3.93
N ASN A 26 25.53 -6.49 -4.24
CA ASN A 26 25.58 -7.95 -4.26
C ASN A 26 25.48 -8.50 -2.83
N ARG A 27 26.16 -7.86 -1.87
CA ARG A 27 26.13 -8.25 -0.46
C ARG A 27 24.71 -8.25 0.10
N HIS A 28 23.89 -7.27 -0.27
CA HIS A 28 22.53 -7.11 0.26
C HIS A 28 21.43 -7.72 -0.62
N ALA A 29 21.72 -8.10 -1.87
CA ALA A 29 20.78 -8.79 -2.75
C ALA A 29 20.29 -10.14 -2.19
N VAL A 30 21.08 -10.77 -1.31
CA VAL A 30 20.76 -12.03 -0.63
C VAL A 30 19.45 -11.96 0.16
N TYR A 31 19.00 -10.77 0.56
CA TYR A 31 17.71 -10.57 1.20
C TYR A 31 16.55 -11.09 0.34
N PHE A 32 16.56 -10.79 -0.96
CA PHE A 32 15.47 -11.11 -1.87
C PHE A 32 15.38 -12.62 -2.18
N ASP A 33 16.52 -13.30 -2.19
CA ASP A 33 16.59 -14.76 -2.25
C ASP A 33 16.10 -15.40 -0.94
N ALA A 34 16.53 -14.86 0.20
CA ALA A 34 16.14 -15.35 1.53
C ALA A 34 14.63 -15.23 1.79
N LEU A 35 13.96 -14.21 1.23
CA LEU A 35 12.50 -14.05 1.33
C LEU A 35 11.75 -15.30 0.88
N GLY A 36 12.13 -15.90 -0.25
CA GLY A 36 11.46 -17.09 -0.80
C GLY A 36 11.87 -18.40 -0.14
N LYS A 37 13.01 -18.43 0.56
CA LYS A 37 13.56 -19.66 1.18
C LYS A 37 13.29 -19.76 2.68
N SER A 38 13.05 -18.65 3.35
CA SER A 38 12.89 -18.59 4.80
C SER A 38 11.41 -18.47 5.20
N LYS A 39 11.03 -19.16 6.27
CA LYS A 39 9.73 -18.99 6.94
C LYS A 39 9.67 -17.78 7.88
N LYS A 40 10.82 -17.18 8.21
CA LYS A 40 10.89 -16.00 9.09
C LYS A 40 10.17 -14.80 8.48
N GLN A 41 9.67 -13.88 9.30
CA GLN A 41 9.09 -12.62 8.83
C GLN A 41 10.13 -11.74 8.12
N PRO A 42 9.75 -10.92 7.13
CA PRO A 42 10.68 -10.08 6.37
C PRO A 42 11.61 -9.22 7.25
N GLU A 43 11.08 -8.64 8.32
CA GLU A 43 11.78 -7.84 9.31
C GLU A 43 12.86 -8.66 10.02
N GLN A 44 12.54 -9.90 10.41
CA GLN A 44 13.48 -10.80 11.08
C GLN A 44 14.63 -11.24 10.15
N ILE A 45 14.33 -11.42 8.86
CA ILE A 45 15.35 -11.70 7.84
C ILE A 45 16.27 -10.48 7.72
N LEU A 46 15.70 -9.28 7.62
CA LEU A 46 16.45 -8.04 7.48
C LEU A 46 17.32 -7.76 8.72
N ASP A 47 16.81 -7.97 9.93
CA ASP A 47 17.55 -7.81 11.18
C ASP A 47 18.72 -8.80 11.31
N SER A 48 18.50 -10.04 10.88
CA SER A 48 19.56 -11.04 10.81
C SER A 48 20.67 -10.60 9.84
N LEU A 49 20.30 -10.06 8.67
CA LEU A 49 21.26 -9.52 7.71
C LEU A 49 21.97 -8.26 8.20
N HIS A 50 21.27 -7.36 8.90
CA HIS A 50 21.90 -6.19 9.51
C HIS A 50 22.99 -6.57 10.51
N THR A 51 22.76 -7.64 11.28
CA THR A 51 23.74 -8.15 12.25
C THR A 51 24.97 -8.73 11.55
N LEU A 52 24.79 -9.41 10.41
CA LEU A 52 25.86 -10.09 9.68
C LEU A 52 26.64 -9.18 8.73
N LEU A 53 25.95 -8.27 8.04
CA LEU A 53 26.49 -7.49 6.93
C LEU A 53 26.62 -6.00 7.24
N GLY A 54 25.95 -5.52 8.30
CA GLY A 54 25.68 -4.11 8.51
C GLY A 54 24.42 -3.64 7.76
N ARG A 55 24.09 -2.35 7.90
CA ARG A 55 23.02 -1.73 7.12
C ARG A 55 23.53 -1.40 5.72
N PHE A 56 22.66 -1.56 4.72
CA PHE A 56 22.96 -1.17 3.34
C PHE A 56 23.38 0.30 3.28
N ASN A 57 24.53 0.56 2.65
CA ASN A 57 25.07 1.91 2.49
C ASN A 57 25.13 2.31 1.02
N ARG A 58 24.13 3.07 0.56
CA ARG A 58 24.09 3.60 -0.81
C ARG A 58 25.30 4.48 -1.14
N ASN A 59 25.88 5.18 -0.16
CA ASN A 59 27.00 6.10 -0.38
C ASN A 59 28.30 5.38 -0.71
N ALA A 60 28.36 4.06 -0.50
CA ALA A 60 29.50 3.24 -0.90
C ALA A 60 29.42 2.76 -2.36
N LEU A 61 28.36 3.14 -3.09
CA LEU A 61 28.16 2.79 -4.49
C LEU A 61 28.61 3.91 -5.41
N ASN A 62 29.06 3.52 -6.61
CA ASN A 62 29.34 4.44 -7.69
C ASN A 62 28.07 4.67 -8.51
N LEU A 63 27.69 5.93 -8.68
CA LEU A 63 26.63 6.31 -9.61
C LEU A 63 27.20 6.31 -11.04
N LYS A 64 26.48 5.69 -11.97
CA LYS A 64 26.84 5.61 -13.38
C LYS A 64 25.66 6.03 -14.24
N GLU A 65 25.92 6.78 -15.31
CA GLU A 65 24.90 7.25 -16.24
C GLU A 65 24.94 6.45 -17.53
N ASP A 66 23.76 6.03 -18.00
CA ASP A 66 23.64 5.13 -19.15
C ASP A 66 24.26 5.73 -20.42
N ILE A 67 24.13 7.05 -20.60
CA ILE A 67 24.67 7.79 -21.74
C ILE A 67 26.21 7.76 -21.84
N HIS A 68 26.89 7.43 -20.74
CA HIS A 68 28.35 7.33 -20.68
C HIS A 68 28.85 5.88 -20.72
N GLU A 69 28.02 4.92 -20.30
CA GLU A 69 28.44 3.52 -20.10
C GLU A 69 27.95 2.57 -21.19
N ILE A 70 26.81 2.85 -21.83
CA ILE A 70 26.23 1.95 -22.82
C ILE A 70 27.02 1.99 -24.13
N ASP A 71 27.51 0.83 -24.54
CA ASP A 71 28.16 0.66 -25.84
C ASP A 71 27.17 0.27 -26.96
N SER A 72 27.65 0.38 -28.21
CA SER A 72 26.85 0.04 -29.39
C SER A 72 26.50 -1.44 -29.48
N ALA A 73 27.32 -2.34 -28.93
CA ALA A 73 27.07 -3.78 -29.00
C ALA A 73 25.88 -4.16 -28.10
N TYR A 74 25.80 -3.58 -26.91
CA TYR A 74 24.67 -3.71 -25.99
C TYR A 74 23.37 -3.25 -26.64
N LEU A 75 23.35 -2.04 -27.21
CA LEU A 75 22.14 -1.50 -27.86
C LEU A 75 21.72 -2.33 -29.07
N CYS A 76 22.68 -2.70 -29.93
CA CYS A 76 22.40 -3.54 -31.09
C CYS A 76 21.81 -4.90 -30.67
N GLU A 77 22.37 -5.54 -29.64
CA GLU A 77 21.84 -6.80 -29.12
C GLU A 77 20.42 -6.64 -28.57
N ASN A 78 20.17 -5.62 -27.75
CA ASN A 78 18.83 -5.35 -27.21
C ASN A 78 17.81 -5.11 -28.33
N ILE A 79 18.16 -4.26 -29.31
CA ILE A 79 17.32 -3.96 -30.47
C ILE A 79 17.04 -5.26 -31.25
N ASP A 80 18.08 -6.04 -31.57
CA ASP A 80 17.94 -7.25 -32.36
C ASP A 80 17.05 -8.29 -31.70
N LEU A 81 17.20 -8.49 -30.39
CA LEU A 81 16.37 -9.41 -29.61
C LEU A 81 14.93 -8.90 -29.44
N ALA A 82 14.74 -7.58 -29.25
CA ALA A 82 13.40 -6.99 -29.23
C ALA A 82 12.68 -7.18 -30.57
N PHE A 83 13.37 -6.94 -31.70
CA PHE A 83 12.84 -7.17 -33.04
C PHE A 83 12.61 -8.65 -33.34
N LEU A 84 13.45 -9.55 -32.82
CA LEU A 84 13.26 -10.99 -32.93
C LEU A 84 11.92 -11.38 -32.33
N ALA A 85 11.68 -11.02 -31.06
CA ALA A 85 10.43 -11.36 -30.37
C ALA A 85 9.22 -10.66 -31.00
N TRP A 86 9.33 -9.37 -31.32
CA TRP A 86 8.27 -8.58 -31.94
C TRP A 86 7.82 -9.13 -33.30
N LYS A 87 8.74 -9.68 -34.10
CA LYS A 87 8.42 -10.28 -35.41
C LYS A 87 8.03 -11.76 -35.34
N LYS A 88 8.56 -12.50 -34.37
CA LYS A 88 8.35 -13.94 -34.24
C LYS A 88 6.92 -14.27 -33.80
N TYR A 89 6.40 -13.54 -32.82
CA TYR A 89 5.17 -13.94 -32.14
C TYR A 89 3.91 -13.29 -32.73
N PRO A 90 2.79 -14.04 -32.90
CA PRO A 90 1.60 -13.53 -33.59
C PRO A 90 0.85 -12.43 -32.83
N TRP A 91 0.98 -12.36 -31.50
CA TRP A 91 0.34 -11.31 -30.69
C TRP A 91 0.85 -9.90 -30.98
N ASN A 92 1.95 -9.76 -31.71
CA ASN A 92 2.49 -8.46 -32.10
C ASN A 92 1.93 -7.90 -33.41
N ARG A 93 0.98 -8.59 -34.07
CA ARG A 93 0.40 -8.15 -35.36
C ARG A 93 -0.20 -6.76 -35.32
N HIS A 94 -0.76 -6.37 -34.17
CA HIS A 94 -1.44 -5.09 -33.97
C HIS A 94 -0.61 -4.08 -33.18
N THR A 95 0.57 -4.48 -32.68
CA THR A 95 1.46 -3.58 -31.93
C THR A 95 2.12 -2.58 -32.87
N SER A 96 1.80 -1.30 -32.68
CA SER A 96 2.40 -0.22 -33.48
C SER A 96 3.91 -0.10 -33.22
N PHE A 97 4.63 0.58 -34.11
CA PHE A 97 6.05 0.83 -33.89
C PHE A 97 6.31 1.71 -32.66
N ASP A 98 5.38 2.62 -32.35
CA ASP A 98 5.50 3.52 -31.21
C ASP A 98 5.26 2.76 -29.88
N ASP A 99 4.27 1.86 -29.85
CA ASP A 99 4.04 0.96 -28.71
C ASP A 99 5.19 -0.03 -28.54
N PHE A 100 5.76 -0.52 -29.64
CA PHE A 100 6.99 -1.31 -29.58
C PHE A 100 8.12 -0.53 -28.90
N CYS A 101 8.30 0.75 -29.26
CA CYS A 101 9.34 1.61 -28.68
C CYS A 101 9.16 1.85 -27.18
N GLU A 102 7.92 2.02 -26.70
CA GLU A 102 7.64 2.31 -25.29
C GLU A 102 7.51 1.05 -24.41
N TYR A 103 6.98 -0.05 -24.96
CA TYR A 103 6.48 -1.16 -24.15
C TYR A 103 7.17 -2.50 -24.40
N ILE A 104 8.04 -2.62 -25.42
CA ILE A 104 8.83 -3.84 -25.71
C ILE A 104 10.33 -3.55 -25.77
N LEU A 105 10.72 -2.54 -26.56
CA LEU A 105 12.09 -2.15 -26.87
C LEU A 105 12.96 -1.73 -25.67
N PRO A 106 12.44 -1.04 -24.63
CA PRO A 106 13.29 -0.48 -23.58
C PRO A 106 14.19 -1.52 -22.93
N TYR A 107 15.48 -1.19 -22.82
CA TYR A 107 16.48 -2.06 -22.18
C TYR A 107 16.45 -1.98 -20.65
N ARG A 108 15.62 -1.09 -20.07
CA ARG A 108 15.49 -0.93 -18.63
C ARG A 108 14.12 -0.41 -18.20
N ILE A 109 13.87 -0.44 -16.89
CA ILE A 109 12.60 -0.12 -16.23
C ILE A 109 12.76 1.01 -15.20
N GLY A 110 13.80 0.95 -14.39
CA GLY A 110 14.08 1.88 -13.29
C GLY A 110 15.56 2.27 -13.27
N ASN A 111 16.19 2.19 -12.09
CA ASN A 111 17.62 2.49 -11.91
C ASN A 111 18.48 1.22 -11.69
N GLU A 112 18.02 0.08 -12.20
CA GLU A 112 18.73 -1.20 -12.07
C GLU A 112 20.08 -1.21 -12.79
N ARG A 113 21.02 -2.01 -12.27
CA ARG A 113 22.33 -2.21 -12.91
C ARG A 113 22.17 -2.80 -14.31
N LEU A 114 22.90 -2.23 -15.26
CA LEU A 114 22.90 -2.70 -16.64
C LEU A 114 23.42 -4.13 -16.74
N THR A 115 22.63 -4.98 -17.38
CA THR A 115 22.98 -6.38 -17.67
C THR A 115 22.41 -6.78 -19.04
N ASN A 116 22.99 -7.81 -19.67
CA ASN A 116 22.49 -8.40 -20.92
C ASN A 116 21.27 -9.30 -20.68
N TRP A 117 20.27 -8.77 -19.97
CA TRP A 117 19.16 -9.54 -19.43
C TRP A 117 18.25 -10.11 -20.51
N ARG A 118 18.01 -9.37 -21.61
CA ARG A 118 17.00 -9.76 -22.61
C ARG A 118 17.28 -11.12 -23.22
N ARG A 119 18.55 -11.41 -23.50
CA ARG A 119 18.98 -12.72 -24.02
C ARG A 119 18.68 -13.84 -23.02
N GLU A 120 19.01 -13.60 -21.76
CA GLU A 120 18.88 -14.59 -20.70
C GLU A 120 17.42 -14.83 -20.31
N TYR A 121 16.59 -13.79 -20.26
CA TYR A 121 15.16 -13.92 -20.08
C TYR A 121 14.51 -14.61 -21.28
N TYR A 122 14.91 -14.27 -22.52
CA TYR A 122 14.36 -14.89 -23.72
C TYR A 122 14.58 -16.41 -23.74
N LYS A 123 15.78 -16.88 -23.38
CA LYS A 123 16.09 -18.32 -23.27
C LYS A 123 15.18 -19.04 -22.27
N ARG A 124 14.71 -18.36 -21.22
CA ARG A 124 13.84 -18.92 -20.19
C ARG A 124 12.37 -18.92 -20.62
N VAL A 125 11.89 -17.82 -21.20
CA VAL A 125 10.46 -17.66 -21.53
C VAL A 125 10.08 -18.25 -22.89
N ALA A 126 10.99 -18.30 -23.86
CA ALA A 126 10.68 -18.77 -25.21
C ALA A 126 10.22 -20.24 -25.26
N PRO A 127 10.85 -21.19 -24.53
CA PRO A 127 10.39 -22.59 -24.47
C PRO A 127 8.97 -22.71 -23.87
N LEU A 128 8.61 -21.83 -22.94
CA LEU A 128 7.29 -21.81 -22.33
C LEU A 128 6.20 -21.36 -23.31
N LEU A 129 6.54 -20.85 -24.50
CA LEU A 129 5.60 -20.26 -25.44
C LEU A 129 5.49 -21.04 -26.77
N GLU A 130 6.22 -22.15 -26.92
CA GLU A 130 6.35 -22.85 -28.21
C GLU A 130 5.02 -23.37 -28.76
N THR A 131 4.09 -23.77 -27.89
CA THR A 131 2.80 -24.34 -28.26
C THR A 131 1.66 -23.33 -28.26
N LEU A 132 1.92 -22.08 -27.90
CA LEU A 132 0.89 -21.07 -27.75
C LEU A 132 0.52 -20.46 -29.11
N GLU A 133 -0.72 -20.71 -29.54
CA GLU A 133 -1.31 -20.09 -30.73
C GLU A 133 -2.29 -18.99 -30.31
N THR A 134 -1.84 -17.74 -30.30
CA THR A 134 -2.70 -16.57 -30.07
C THR A 134 -2.15 -15.34 -30.78
N ASP A 135 -3.05 -14.48 -31.26
CA ASP A 135 -2.76 -13.13 -31.73
C ASP A 135 -3.10 -12.03 -30.70
N ASP A 136 -3.44 -12.43 -29.48
CA ASP A 136 -3.79 -11.53 -28.39
C ASP A 136 -2.65 -11.45 -27.34
N PRO A 137 -2.05 -10.26 -27.13
CA PRO A 137 -1.00 -10.04 -26.13
C PRO A 137 -1.41 -10.43 -24.70
N VAL A 138 -2.66 -10.20 -24.31
CA VAL A 138 -3.14 -10.46 -22.95
C VAL A 138 -3.27 -11.97 -22.73
N VAL A 139 -3.74 -12.72 -23.72
CA VAL A 139 -3.78 -14.19 -23.67
C VAL A 139 -2.36 -14.75 -23.55
N ALA A 140 -1.39 -14.18 -24.29
CA ALA A 140 0.01 -14.58 -24.19
C ALA A 140 0.63 -14.24 -22.83
N ALA A 141 0.30 -13.07 -22.27
CA ALA A 141 0.74 -12.67 -20.95
C ALA A 141 0.19 -13.61 -19.87
N SER A 142 -1.11 -13.94 -19.90
CA SER A 142 -1.74 -14.86 -18.95
C SER A 142 -1.12 -16.25 -19.03
N TYR A 143 -0.89 -16.77 -20.24
CA TYR A 143 -0.26 -18.07 -20.44
C TYR A 143 1.16 -18.12 -19.87
N LEU A 144 1.99 -17.11 -20.16
CA LEU A 144 3.35 -17.02 -19.65
C LEU A 144 3.37 -16.87 -18.13
N ARG A 145 2.50 -16.03 -17.58
CA ARG A 145 2.34 -15.84 -16.14
C ARG A 145 2.02 -17.16 -15.44
N ASP A 146 1.05 -17.92 -15.96
CA ASP A 146 0.67 -19.20 -15.38
C ASP A 146 1.80 -20.24 -15.47
N ALA A 147 2.56 -20.24 -16.58
CA ALA A 147 3.75 -21.07 -16.70
C ALA A 147 4.81 -20.72 -15.64
N ILE A 148 5.05 -19.43 -15.41
CA ILE A 148 5.99 -18.94 -14.38
C ILE A 148 5.51 -19.33 -12.97
N ILE A 149 4.21 -19.17 -12.66
CA ILE A 149 3.65 -19.57 -11.37
C ILE A 149 3.79 -21.09 -11.16
N ARG A 150 3.59 -21.91 -12.20
CA ARG A 150 3.81 -23.36 -12.10
C ARG A 150 5.26 -23.73 -11.83
N GLU A 151 6.21 -23.01 -12.42
CA GLU A 151 7.64 -23.27 -12.24
C GLU A 151 8.18 -22.75 -10.90
N LYS A 152 7.77 -21.54 -10.48
CA LYS A 152 8.38 -20.81 -9.37
C LYS A 152 7.51 -20.72 -8.11
N GLY A 153 6.22 -21.03 -8.20
CA GLY A 153 5.24 -20.73 -7.14
C GLY A 153 4.84 -19.26 -7.11
N LYS A 154 4.12 -18.85 -6.06
CA LYS A 154 3.70 -17.45 -5.85
C LYS A 154 4.85 -16.64 -5.21
N PRO A 155 5.02 -15.36 -5.59
CA PRO A 155 6.05 -14.51 -5.00
C PRO A 155 5.71 -14.19 -3.54
N ARG A 156 6.73 -14.06 -2.68
CA ARG A 156 6.55 -13.50 -1.34
C ARG A 156 6.58 -11.98 -1.42
N PHE A 157 5.41 -11.37 -1.24
CA PHE A 157 5.25 -9.91 -1.22
C PHE A 157 5.67 -9.31 0.13
N THR A 158 6.42 -8.21 0.11
CA THR A 158 6.70 -7.37 1.28
C THR A 158 7.19 -5.99 0.86
N MET A 159 6.84 -4.97 1.65
CA MET A 159 7.40 -3.62 1.52
C MET A 159 8.68 -3.42 2.35
N VAL A 160 9.03 -4.39 3.20
CA VAL A 160 10.29 -4.39 3.95
C VAL A 160 11.42 -4.78 3.02
N ARG A 161 12.47 -3.96 3.01
CA ARG A 161 13.67 -4.15 2.20
C ARG A 161 14.85 -3.39 2.81
N PRO A 162 16.09 -3.70 2.42
CA PRO A 162 17.25 -2.91 2.79
C PRO A 162 17.03 -1.43 2.40
N GLY A 163 17.05 -0.54 3.41
CA GLY A 163 16.72 0.86 3.24
C GLY A 163 17.65 1.56 2.25
N GLY A 164 17.09 2.20 1.23
CA GLY A 164 17.85 2.92 0.20
C GLY A 164 18.41 2.06 -0.93
N TYR A 165 18.18 0.74 -0.92
CA TYR A 165 18.56 -0.16 -2.01
C TYR A 165 17.84 0.21 -3.32
N PRO A 166 18.53 0.36 -4.47
CA PRO A 166 17.92 0.75 -5.75
C PRO A 166 17.05 -0.36 -6.37
N SER A 167 16.54 -0.18 -7.60
CA SER A 167 15.87 -1.26 -8.32
C SER A 167 16.78 -2.48 -8.46
N LEU A 168 16.21 -3.68 -8.33
CA LEU A 168 16.94 -4.94 -8.52
C LEU A 168 17.51 -5.00 -9.94
N ASP A 169 18.74 -5.49 -10.10
CA ASP A 169 19.18 -5.93 -11.41
C ASP A 169 18.34 -7.11 -11.89
N ALA A 170 18.33 -7.30 -13.21
CA ALA A 170 17.48 -8.29 -13.84
C ALA A 170 17.76 -9.73 -13.36
N PHE A 171 18.97 -10.07 -12.93
CA PHE A 171 19.24 -11.43 -12.45
C PHE A 171 18.78 -11.63 -11.01
N ASN A 172 18.94 -10.62 -10.15
CA ASN A 172 18.36 -10.65 -8.81
C ASN A 172 16.83 -10.57 -8.83
N ALA A 173 16.22 -9.93 -9.84
CA ALA A 173 14.78 -9.94 -10.04
C ALA A 173 14.22 -11.37 -10.27
N LEU A 174 15.04 -12.34 -10.73
CA LEU A 174 14.64 -13.75 -10.87
C LEU A 174 14.34 -14.44 -9.53
N PHE A 175 14.75 -13.88 -8.38
CA PHE A 175 14.32 -14.37 -7.07
C PHE A 175 12.82 -14.26 -6.88
N PHE A 176 12.17 -13.34 -7.60
CA PHE A 176 10.72 -13.23 -7.68
C PHE A 176 10.06 -13.02 -6.30
N ASN A 177 10.64 -12.16 -5.48
CA ASN A 177 10.13 -11.74 -4.18
C ASN A 177 10.40 -10.25 -3.96
N GLY A 178 9.61 -9.60 -3.11
CA GLY A 178 9.82 -8.21 -2.72
C GLY A 178 8.57 -7.35 -2.85
N SER A 179 8.78 -6.06 -3.13
CA SER A 179 7.73 -5.06 -3.20
C SER A 179 6.94 -5.11 -4.51
N CYS A 180 5.89 -4.29 -4.62
CA CYS A 180 5.10 -4.14 -5.83
C CYS A 180 5.96 -3.67 -7.02
N ASP A 181 6.93 -2.78 -6.75
CA ASP A 181 7.91 -2.33 -7.73
C ASP A 181 8.83 -3.49 -8.19
N ASP A 182 9.33 -4.33 -7.26
CA ASP A 182 10.26 -5.44 -7.57
C ASP A 182 9.56 -6.55 -8.38
N ILE A 183 8.34 -6.91 -7.99
CA ILE A 183 7.52 -7.92 -8.69
C ILE A 183 7.11 -7.42 -10.08
N SER A 184 6.69 -6.16 -10.21
CA SER A 184 6.37 -5.55 -11.50
C SER A 184 7.59 -5.48 -12.41
N GLN A 185 8.77 -5.22 -11.84
CA GLN A 185 10.02 -5.19 -12.60
C GLN A 185 10.36 -6.57 -13.18
N PHE A 186 10.29 -7.64 -12.37
CA PHE A 186 10.47 -9.02 -12.86
C PHE A 186 9.49 -9.34 -13.99
N ALA A 187 8.22 -8.98 -13.82
CA ALA A 187 7.18 -9.20 -14.80
C ALA A 187 7.52 -8.53 -16.14
N LEU A 188 7.91 -7.25 -16.12
CA LEU A 188 8.29 -6.53 -17.34
C LEU A 188 9.48 -7.18 -18.05
N PHE A 189 10.51 -7.66 -17.33
CA PHE A 189 11.61 -8.39 -17.97
C PHE A 189 11.13 -9.67 -18.66
N ALA A 190 10.27 -10.46 -18.02
CA ALA A 190 9.73 -11.69 -18.59
C ALA A 190 8.86 -11.43 -19.83
N PHE A 191 7.89 -10.53 -19.72
CA PHE A 191 6.96 -10.21 -20.81
C PHE A 191 7.66 -9.52 -21.98
N ARG A 192 8.53 -8.54 -21.74
CA ARG A 192 9.25 -7.86 -22.82
C ARG A 192 10.27 -8.75 -23.52
N ALA A 193 10.86 -9.73 -22.82
CA ALA A 193 11.67 -10.75 -23.48
C ALA A 193 10.86 -11.60 -24.47
N ALA A 194 9.62 -11.94 -24.12
CA ALA A 194 8.66 -12.60 -25.00
C ALA A 194 8.03 -11.68 -26.06
N GLY A 195 8.41 -10.41 -26.11
CA GLY A 195 7.82 -9.43 -27.02
C GLY A 195 6.36 -9.13 -26.70
N ILE A 196 5.92 -9.28 -25.45
CA ILE A 196 4.58 -8.90 -25.01
C ILE A 196 4.64 -7.42 -24.57
N PRO A 197 3.89 -6.50 -25.20
CA PRO A 197 3.88 -5.09 -24.81
C PRO A 197 3.26 -4.92 -23.42
N CYS A 198 4.02 -4.29 -22.52
CA CYS A 198 3.57 -3.98 -21.16
C CYS A 198 4.28 -2.75 -20.56
N SER A 199 3.62 -2.13 -19.59
CA SER A 199 4.20 -1.05 -18.76
C SER A 199 3.80 -1.18 -17.30
N ILE A 200 4.22 -0.22 -16.48
CA ILE A 200 3.84 -0.07 -15.08
C ILE A 200 2.94 1.15 -14.95
N ASP A 201 1.74 0.94 -14.42
CA ASP A 201 0.86 2.02 -13.96
C ASP A 201 0.99 2.15 -12.43
N PHE A 202 0.91 3.37 -11.91
CA PHE A 202 1.18 3.65 -10.50
C PHE A 202 0.41 4.84 -9.95
N VAL A 203 0.26 4.85 -8.62
CA VAL A 203 -0.22 5.99 -7.84
C VAL A 203 0.92 6.55 -6.99
N ILE A 204 1.09 7.87 -7.00
CA ILE A 204 2.17 8.54 -6.26
C ILE A 204 1.99 8.39 -4.74
N ILE A 205 0.74 8.43 -4.30
CA ILE A 205 0.25 8.23 -2.94
C ILE A 205 -1.20 7.74 -3.03
N CYS A 206 -1.54 6.69 -2.29
CA CYS A 206 -2.92 6.23 -2.17
C CYS A 206 -3.74 7.28 -1.40
N GLY A 207 -5.01 7.39 -1.77
CA GLY A 207 -5.95 8.30 -1.13
C GLY A 207 -6.08 8.00 0.35
N ASN A 208 -6.16 6.71 0.73
CA ASN A 208 -6.45 6.22 2.08
C ASN A 208 -5.24 5.69 2.87
N TYR A 209 -4.05 5.62 2.25
CA TYR A 209 -2.84 5.05 2.88
C TYR A 209 -1.62 5.93 2.61
N ASN A 210 -0.61 5.87 3.49
CA ASN A 210 0.66 6.58 3.27
C ASN A 210 1.62 5.83 2.33
N LEU A 211 1.08 5.14 1.32
CA LEU A 211 1.84 4.25 0.45
C LEU A 211 1.66 4.64 -1.02
N ARG A 212 2.72 4.40 -1.81
CA ARG A 212 2.61 4.28 -3.27
C ARG A 212 2.09 2.87 -3.59
N HIS A 213 1.46 2.73 -4.74
CA HIS A 213 1.19 1.42 -5.33
C HIS A 213 1.50 1.43 -6.83
N SER A 214 1.88 0.27 -7.37
CA SER A 214 2.18 0.09 -8.79
C SER A 214 1.85 -1.32 -9.25
N TRP A 215 1.38 -1.45 -10.49
CA TRP A 215 0.97 -2.71 -11.10
C TRP A 215 1.36 -2.75 -12.58
N VAL A 216 1.34 -3.95 -13.18
CA VAL A 216 1.63 -4.12 -14.61
C VAL A 216 0.36 -3.91 -15.42
N VAL A 217 0.49 -3.27 -16.57
CA VAL A 217 -0.62 -3.04 -17.51
C VAL A 217 -0.28 -3.58 -18.90
N PHE A 218 -1.30 -4.08 -19.56
CA PHE A 218 -1.27 -4.66 -20.90
C PHE A 218 -2.40 -4.07 -21.74
N GLU A 219 -2.26 -4.18 -23.05
CA GLU A 219 -3.33 -3.87 -24.01
C GLU A 219 -3.63 -5.15 -24.82
N ASP A 220 -4.92 -5.47 -25.00
CA ASP A 220 -5.33 -6.57 -25.87
C ASP A 220 -5.22 -6.18 -27.35
N LYS A 221 -5.55 -7.10 -28.25
CA LYS A 221 -5.50 -6.83 -29.70
C LYS A 221 -6.50 -5.77 -30.19
N ASN A 222 -7.46 -5.36 -29.36
CA ASN A 222 -8.51 -4.39 -29.67
C ASN A 222 -8.27 -3.02 -29.02
N GLY A 223 -7.20 -2.84 -28.25
CA GLY A 223 -6.92 -1.59 -27.55
C GLY A 223 -7.52 -1.49 -26.14
N ASN A 224 -7.99 -2.60 -25.57
CA ASN A 224 -8.54 -2.64 -24.21
C ASN A 224 -7.42 -2.85 -23.17
N ASP A 225 -7.38 -2.05 -22.11
CA ASP A 225 -6.38 -2.20 -21.06
C ASP A 225 -6.73 -3.29 -20.02
N TYR A 226 -5.72 -4.06 -19.63
CA TYR A 226 -5.77 -5.11 -18.62
C TYR A 226 -4.71 -4.90 -17.54
N VAL A 227 -4.99 -5.30 -16.31
CA VAL A 227 -4.12 -5.12 -15.15
C VAL A 227 -3.65 -6.45 -14.58
N MET A 228 -2.41 -6.48 -14.11
CA MET A 228 -1.87 -7.53 -13.27
C MET A 228 -1.25 -6.91 -12.02
N ASP A 229 -1.97 -7.03 -10.91
CA ASP A 229 -1.52 -6.55 -9.60
C ASP A 229 -0.89 -7.69 -8.80
N PHE A 230 0.26 -7.47 -8.15
CA PHE A 230 1.00 -8.50 -7.40
C PHE A 230 1.25 -9.83 -8.13
N PHE A 231 1.37 -9.82 -9.46
CA PHE A 231 1.47 -11.05 -10.28
C PHE A 231 0.24 -11.98 -10.13
N ALA A 232 -0.91 -11.43 -9.73
CA ALA A 232 -2.21 -12.11 -9.72
C ALA A 232 -2.72 -12.36 -11.16
N GLU A 233 -3.94 -12.88 -11.29
CA GLU A 233 -4.55 -13.08 -12.61
C GLU A 233 -4.65 -11.76 -13.38
N ILE A 234 -4.52 -11.83 -14.71
CA ILE A 234 -4.59 -10.65 -15.57
C ILE A 234 -6.07 -10.37 -15.85
N GLU A 235 -6.55 -9.23 -15.39
CA GLU A 235 -7.97 -8.88 -15.41
C GLU A 235 -8.24 -7.66 -16.26
N TYR A 236 -9.39 -7.66 -16.93
CA TYR A 236 -9.90 -6.48 -17.63
C TYR A 236 -10.18 -5.36 -16.63
N ILE A 237 -9.80 -4.12 -16.95
CA ILE A 237 -10.00 -2.95 -16.07
C ILE A 237 -11.46 -2.47 -16.13
N SER A 238 -12.35 -3.29 -15.58
CA SER A 238 -13.78 -2.99 -15.40
C SER A 238 -14.04 -1.99 -14.26
N ASP A 239 -15.25 -1.45 -14.21
CA ASP A 239 -15.78 -0.63 -13.11
C ASP A 239 -15.68 -1.30 -11.72
N LYS A 240 -15.68 -2.64 -11.68
CA LYS A 240 -15.58 -3.45 -10.45
C LYS A 240 -14.15 -3.81 -10.05
N SER A 241 -13.16 -3.56 -10.92
CA SER A 241 -11.76 -3.91 -10.68
C SER A 241 -11.21 -3.24 -9.42
N TYR A 242 -10.39 -3.98 -8.66
CA TYR A 242 -9.79 -3.49 -7.41
C TYR A 242 -8.99 -2.19 -7.62
N VAL A 243 -8.17 -2.13 -8.67
CA VAL A 243 -7.36 -0.94 -8.96
C VAL A 243 -8.19 0.30 -9.31
N ARG A 244 -9.45 0.14 -9.75
CA ARG A 244 -10.40 1.25 -9.88
C ARG A 244 -10.95 1.71 -8.54
N LYS A 245 -11.24 0.77 -7.64
CA LYS A 245 -11.73 1.02 -6.27
C LYS A 245 -10.67 1.60 -5.35
N LEU A 246 -9.38 1.36 -5.66
CA LEU A 246 -8.26 1.97 -4.94
C LEU A 246 -8.41 3.49 -4.91
N ARG A 247 -8.45 4.05 -3.70
CA ARG A 247 -8.52 5.50 -3.46
C ARG A 247 -7.22 6.16 -3.94
N LYS A 248 -7.33 7.24 -4.69
CA LYS A 248 -6.22 7.93 -5.37
C LYS A 248 -6.71 9.23 -5.99
N HIS A 249 -5.82 10.23 -6.09
CA HIS A 249 -6.09 11.43 -6.87
C HIS A 249 -5.79 11.23 -8.36
N LYS A 250 -4.68 10.56 -8.63
CA LYS A 250 -4.08 10.39 -9.95
C LYS A 250 -3.48 9.00 -10.12
N ALA A 251 -3.56 8.49 -11.33
CA ALA A 251 -2.82 7.32 -11.78
C ALA A 251 -2.00 7.66 -13.02
N TYR A 252 -0.78 7.13 -13.09
CA TYR A 252 0.18 7.44 -14.13
C TYR A 252 0.75 6.17 -14.75
N ARG A 253 0.99 6.19 -16.06
CA ARG A 253 1.69 5.13 -16.81
C ARG A 253 3.13 5.51 -17.02
N LYS A 254 4.07 4.68 -16.58
CA LYS A 254 5.49 4.85 -16.89
C LYS A 254 5.71 4.75 -18.41
N THR A 255 6.59 5.59 -18.93
CA THR A 255 7.09 5.57 -20.30
C THR A 255 8.61 5.41 -20.27
N PHE A 256 9.20 4.91 -21.36
CA PHE A 256 10.63 5.03 -21.53
C PHE A 256 11.00 6.44 -21.95
N SER A 257 10.19 7.07 -22.80
CA SER A 257 10.43 8.45 -23.21
C SER A 257 10.18 9.48 -22.11
N ASN A 258 10.89 10.60 -22.21
CA ASN A 258 10.66 11.78 -21.38
C ASN A 258 9.41 12.54 -21.84
N ASN A 259 8.67 13.09 -20.89
CA ASN A 259 7.63 14.08 -21.17
C ASN A 259 8.24 15.47 -21.41
N ILE A 260 9.08 15.58 -22.45
CA ILE A 260 9.89 16.77 -22.76
C ILE A 260 9.03 18.03 -22.86
N GLY A 261 7.82 17.92 -23.41
CA GLY A 261 6.88 19.04 -23.51
C GLY A 261 6.49 19.60 -22.15
N ALA A 262 6.06 18.73 -21.23
CA ALA A 262 5.73 19.10 -19.86
C ALA A 262 6.94 19.65 -19.10
N MET A 263 8.08 18.96 -19.18
CA MET A 263 9.33 19.35 -18.52
C MET A 263 9.77 20.76 -18.93
N ARG A 264 9.87 21.02 -20.25
CA ARG A 264 10.23 22.33 -20.79
C ARG A 264 9.22 23.41 -20.42
N ALA A 265 7.93 23.06 -20.28
CA ALA A 265 6.93 24.01 -19.84
C ALA A 265 7.15 24.41 -18.38
N MET A 266 7.49 23.46 -17.51
CA MET A 266 7.78 23.72 -16.10
C MET A 266 9.10 24.48 -15.90
N GLU A 267 10.17 24.06 -16.57
CA GLU A 267 11.51 24.67 -16.47
C GLU A 267 11.54 26.13 -16.94
N LYS A 268 10.67 26.51 -17.88
CA LYS A 268 10.50 27.91 -18.30
C LYS A 268 9.91 28.80 -17.21
N ILE A 269 9.23 28.21 -16.23
CA ILE A 269 8.50 28.93 -15.19
C ILE A 269 9.32 28.99 -13.91
N GLN A 270 9.97 27.89 -13.54
CA GLN A 270 10.79 27.82 -12.33
C GLN A 270 11.89 26.77 -12.46
N GLU A 271 13.02 27.02 -11.80
CA GLU A 271 14.15 26.09 -11.72
C GLU A 271 13.89 24.96 -10.71
N ASP A 272 13.38 25.30 -9.53
CA ASP A 272 13.11 24.32 -8.47
C ASP A 272 11.77 23.59 -8.72
N ILE A 273 11.85 22.32 -9.06
CA ILE A 273 10.71 21.45 -9.39
C ILE A 273 10.81 20.18 -8.55
N PRO A 274 9.70 19.68 -7.95
CA PRO A 274 9.72 18.42 -7.23
C PRO A 274 10.33 17.31 -8.08
N ALA A 275 11.26 16.55 -7.49
CA ALA A 275 12.11 15.60 -8.22
C ALA A 275 11.35 14.62 -9.14
N LEU A 276 10.11 14.28 -8.82
CA LEU A 276 9.24 13.42 -9.63
C LEU A 276 8.88 14.03 -10.99
N PHE A 277 8.64 15.35 -11.05
CA PHE A 277 8.26 16.08 -12.27
C PHE A 277 9.45 16.79 -12.93
N ALA A 278 10.61 16.76 -12.29
CA ALA A 278 11.82 17.40 -12.80
C ALA A 278 12.51 16.56 -13.88
N THR A 279 13.31 17.23 -14.71
CA THR A 279 14.24 16.54 -15.61
C THR A 279 15.31 15.81 -14.81
N PRO A 280 15.62 14.54 -15.12
CA PRO A 280 15.14 13.70 -16.23
C PRO A 280 14.09 12.64 -15.81
N ASN A 281 13.39 12.85 -14.69
CA ASN A 281 12.54 11.85 -14.04
C ASN A 281 11.10 11.82 -14.56
N TYR A 282 10.65 12.84 -15.31
CA TYR A 282 9.28 12.96 -15.79
C TYR A 282 9.01 12.04 -17.00
N ARG A 283 9.00 10.73 -16.73
CA ARG A 283 8.84 9.64 -17.71
C ARG A 283 7.54 8.88 -17.48
N PHE A 284 6.44 9.63 -17.46
CA PHE A 284 5.12 9.07 -17.27
C PHE A 284 4.04 9.99 -17.83
N LYS A 285 2.88 9.40 -18.11
CA LYS A 285 1.68 10.09 -18.62
C LYS A 285 0.48 9.82 -17.72
N ASP A 286 -0.44 10.77 -17.65
CA ASP A 286 -1.68 10.65 -16.88
C ASP A 286 -2.62 9.61 -17.53
N VAL A 287 -3.03 8.61 -16.77
CA VAL A 287 -4.01 7.57 -17.15
C VAL A 287 -5.13 7.48 -16.12
N THR A 288 -5.38 8.55 -15.36
CA THR A 288 -6.35 8.57 -14.25
C THR A 288 -7.74 8.14 -14.70
N MET A 289 -8.17 8.55 -15.89
CA MET A 289 -9.47 8.16 -16.45
C MET A 289 -9.65 6.65 -16.60
N LEU A 290 -8.58 5.91 -16.86
CA LEU A 290 -8.62 4.44 -16.96
C LEU A 290 -8.97 3.80 -15.60
N TYR A 291 -8.57 4.45 -14.50
CA TYR A 291 -8.68 3.90 -13.15
C TYR A 291 -9.68 4.63 -12.25
N SER A 292 -10.56 5.46 -12.80
CA SER A 292 -11.50 6.25 -12.01
C SER A 292 -12.95 5.88 -12.31
N ASN A 293 -13.72 5.67 -11.24
CA ASN A 293 -15.18 5.55 -11.33
C ASN A 293 -15.87 6.92 -11.15
N ASN A 294 -15.24 7.86 -10.44
CA ASN A 294 -15.79 9.18 -10.11
C ASN A 294 -14.76 10.29 -10.42
N PHE A 295 -14.58 10.63 -11.71
CA PHE A 295 -13.64 11.69 -12.12
C PHE A 295 -14.33 12.91 -12.74
N LEU A 296 -13.64 14.03 -12.66
CA LEU A 296 -13.99 15.26 -13.35
C LEU A 296 -12.93 15.57 -14.41
N GLN A 297 -13.37 15.77 -15.65
CA GLN A 297 -12.50 16.17 -16.76
C GLN A 297 -11.74 17.46 -16.45
N THR A 298 -12.39 18.40 -15.76
CA THR A 298 -11.85 19.72 -15.43
C THR A 298 -12.36 20.16 -14.07
N VAL A 299 -11.45 20.61 -13.21
CA VAL A 299 -11.73 21.17 -11.88
C VAL A 299 -11.13 22.56 -11.82
N SER A 300 -11.98 23.58 -11.71
CA SER A 300 -11.54 24.95 -11.45
C SER A 300 -11.56 25.20 -9.95
N ILE A 301 -10.44 25.66 -9.41
CA ILE A 301 -10.34 26.00 -7.99
C ILE A 301 -10.81 27.45 -7.79
N PRO A 302 -11.83 27.71 -6.95
CA PRO A 302 -12.30 29.05 -6.64
C PRO A 302 -11.22 29.92 -6.01
N ALA A 303 -11.13 31.19 -6.42
CA ALA A 303 -10.10 32.11 -5.95
C ALA A 303 -10.21 32.43 -4.44
N ASP A 304 -11.41 32.35 -3.88
CA ASP A 304 -11.70 32.55 -2.46
C ASP A 304 -11.25 31.37 -1.57
N MET A 305 -10.70 30.30 -2.16
CA MET A 305 -9.99 29.24 -1.44
C MET A 305 -8.56 29.62 -1.08
N LEU A 306 -7.99 30.58 -1.81
CA LEU A 306 -6.56 30.91 -1.68
C LEU A 306 -6.34 31.85 -0.50
N TYR A 307 -5.31 31.59 0.30
CA TYR A 307 -4.92 32.49 1.39
C TYR A 307 -4.41 33.85 0.89
N SER A 308 -3.92 33.88 -0.34
CA SER A 308 -3.44 35.06 -1.04
C SER A 308 -3.53 34.83 -2.55
N PRO A 309 -3.68 35.89 -3.36
CA PRO A 309 -3.58 35.79 -4.81
C PRO A 309 -2.25 35.13 -5.23
N VAL A 310 -2.32 34.24 -6.21
CA VAL A 310 -1.14 33.55 -6.77
C VAL A 310 -0.61 34.35 -7.96
N PRO A 311 0.72 34.57 -8.08
CA PRO A 311 1.30 35.23 -9.24
C PRO A 311 0.97 34.51 -10.55
N GLN A 312 0.68 35.28 -11.60
CA GLN A 312 0.67 34.76 -12.96
C GLN A 312 2.11 34.33 -13.30
N ASN A 313 2.31 33.10 -13.77
CA ASN A 313 3.63 32.46 -13.95
C ASN A 313 4.24 31.79 -12.70
N ARG A 314 3.42 31.04 -11.95
CA ARG A 314 3.88 30.14 -10.89
C ARG A 314 3.29 28.75 -11.10
N ILE A 315 4.06 27.69 -10.85
CA ILE A 315 3.53 26.32 -10.87
C ILE A 315 2.76 26.07 -9.58
N ILE A 316 1.55 25.53 -9.72
CA ILE A 316 0.68 25.16 -8.62
C ILE A 316 0.53 23.65 -8.59
N TYR A 317 0.88 23.08 -7.45
CA TYR A 317 0.79 21.64 -7.22
C TYR A 317 -0.50 21.30 -6.49
N LEU A 318 -1.16 20.25 -6.97
CA LEU A 318 -2.13 19.51 -6.17
C LEU A 318 -1.35 18.50 -5.33
N CYS A 319 -1.58 18.49 -4.02
CA CYS A 319 -0.86 17.62 -3.10
C CYS A 319 -1.81 16.70 -2.34
N GLY A 320 -1.47 15.41 -2.31
CA GLY A 320 -2.11 14.43 -1.44
C GLY A 320 -1.39 14.35 -0.08
N PRO A 321 -2.09 14.03 1.02
CA PRO A 321 -1.50 13.89 2.34
C PRO A 321 -0.59 12.65 2.43
N ALA A 322 0.57 12.79 3.05
CA ALA A 322 1.53 11.72 3.31
C ALA A 322 2.09 11.88 4.72
N TRP A 323 1.58 11.10 5.69
CA TRP A 323 1.75 11.34 7.13
C TRP A 323 1.38 12.80 7.47
N MET A 324 2.25 13.51 8.19
CA MET A 324 2.13 14.94 8.47
C MET A 324 2.65 15.84 7.34
N GLY A 325 3.07 15.26 6.21
CA GLY A 325 3.53 15.98 5.02
C GLY A 325 2.49 16.03 3.90
N TRP A 326 2.88 16.67 2.81
CA TRP A 326 2.11 16.77 1.57
C TRP A 326 3.00 16.36 0.41
N LYS A 327 2.44 15.60 -0.54
CA LYS A 327 3.17 15.10 -1.70
C LYS A 327 2.52 15.59 -2.99
N PRO A 328 3.24 16.31 -3.86
CA PRO A 328 2.73 16.69 -5.17
C PRO A 328 2.27 15.46 -5.97
N VAL A 329 1.01 15.48 -6.41
CA VAL A 329 0.39 14.40 -7.21
C VAL A 329 -0.01 14.87 -8.60
N ASP A 330 -0.16 16.17 -8.81
CA ASP A 330 -0.46 16.81 -10.09
C ASP A 330 0.03 18.26 -10.06
N TRP A 331 0.09 18.92 -11.21
CA TRP A 331 0.49 20.32 -11.32
C TRP A 331 -0.27 21.06 -12.43
N THR A 332 -0.36 22.38 -12.30
CA THR A 332 -0.92 23.27 -13.30
C THR A 332 -0.26 24.65 -13.24
N VAL A 333 -0.57 25.50 -14.21
CA VAL A 333 -0.14 26.91 -14.26
C VAL A 333 -1.41 27.75 -14.39
N PRO A 334 -1.59 28.80 -13.56
CA PRO A 334 -2.74 29.68 -13.68
C PRO A 334 -2.88 30.23 -15.10
N ASP A 335 -4.11 30.23 -15.64
CA ASP A 335 -4.35 30.77 -16.97
C ASP A 335 -4.20 32.31 -17.01
N LYS A 336 -4.39 32.91 -18.20
CA LYS A 336 -4.29 34.38 -18.36
C LYS A 336 -5.27 35.18 -17.49
N LYS A 337 -6.35 34.56 -17.01
CA LYS A 337 -7.33 35.15 -16.10
C LYS A 337 -7.03 34.82 -14.63
N GLY A 338 -5.91 34.15 -14.34
CA GLY A 338 -5.51 33.70 -13.01
C GLY A 338 -6.27 32.46 -12.51
N ARG A 339 -7.00 31.76 -13.37
CA ARG A 339 -7.77 30.57 -12.96
C ARG A 339 -6.83 29.37 -12.80
N ILE A 340 -6.95 28.69 -11.67
CA ILE A 340 -6.24 27.43 -11.38
C ILE A 340 -7.15 26.29 -11.80
N VAL A 341 -6.72 25.54 -12.81
CA VAL A 341 -7.51 24.48 -13.43
C VAL A 341 -6.69 23.20 -13.48
N PHE A 342 -7.25 22.12 -12.94
CA PHE A 342 -6.70 20.78 -13.02
C PHE A 342 -7.58 19.91 -13.93
N HIS A 343 -6.99 18.94 -14.61
CA HIS A 343 -7.68 18.05 -15.54
C HIS A 343 -7.69 16.61 -15.04
N ASN A 344 -8.68 15.79 -15.42
CA ASN A 344 -8.75 14.36 -15.09
C ASN A 344 -8.58 14.08 -13.59
N GLN A 345 -9.35 14.76 -12.74
CA GLN A 345 -9.22 14.63 -11.28
C GLN A 345 -10.18 13.58 -10.76
N ASN A 346 -9.67 12.60 -10.01
CA ASN A 346 -10.53 11.74 -9.23
C ASN A 346 -11.10 12.51 -8.03
N THR A 347 -12.36 12.24 -7.68
CA THR A 347 -13.05 12.87 -6.55
C THR A 347 -12.94 12.00 -5.29
N GLY A 348 -13.33 12.53 -4.14
CA GLY A 348 -13.45 11.77 -2.89
C GLY A 348 -12.29 11.92 -1.92
N ASP A 349 -11.07 12.14 -2.38
CA ASP A 349 -9.86 12.16 -1.53
C ASP A 349 -9.45 13.57 -1.09
N ILE A 350 -8.73 13.66 0.04
CA ILE A 350 -8.24 14.94 0.61
C ILE A 350 -7.03 15.44 -0.18
N VAL A 351 -7.08 16.69 -0.60
CA VAL A 351 -6.01 17.39 -1.30
C VAL A 351 -5.75 18.76 -0.70
N ARG A 352 -4.63 19.36 -1.09
CA ARG A 352 -4.32 20.75 -0.81
C ARG A 352 -3.49 21.35 -1.93
N LEU A 353 -3.59 22.67 -2.15
CA LEU A 353 -2.72 23.34 -3.12
C LEU A 353 -1.46 23.90 -2.46
N ALA A 354 -0.35 23.86 -3.20
CA ALA A 354 0.92 24.45 -2.79
C ALA A 354 1.74 24.98 -3.97
N THR A 355 2.64 25.94 -3.71
CA THR A 355 3.83 26.19 -4.55
C THR A 355 5.03 25.41 -4.01
N TYR A 356 6.12 25.34 -4.78
CA TYR A 356 7.35 24.67 -4.40
C TYR A 356 8.55 25.60 -4.60
N GLU A 357 9.32 25.84 -3.53
CA GLU A 357 10.51 26.72 -3.48
C GLU A 357 11.51 26.19 -2.46
N ASP A 358 12.79 26.22 -2.80
CA ASP A 358 13.91 25.78 -1.97
C ASP A 358 13.70 24.40 -1.34
N GLY A 359 13.17 23.47 -2.13
CA GLY A 359 12.87 22.11 -1.69
C GLY A 359 11.63 21.98 -0.81
N ARG A 360 10.85 23.04 -0.59
CA ARG A 360 9.74 23.11 0.37
C ARG A 360 8.42 23.50 -0.28
N LEU A 361 7.34 22.96 0.26
CA LEU A 361 5.97 23.32 -0.14
C LEU A 361 5.48 24.53 0.65
N SER A 362 4.94 25.53 -0.06
CA SER A 362 4.23 26.67 0.54
C SER A 362 2.74 26.54 0.26
N LEU A 363 1.94 26.37 1.31
CA LEU A 363 0.52 26.02 1.23
C LEU A 363 -0.33 27.21 0.77
N LEU A 364 -1.26 26.97 -0.15
CA LEU A 364 -2.09 28.01 -0.77
C LEU A 364 -3.55 27.99 -0.33
N THR A 365 -4.09 26.83 0.04
CA THR A 365 -5.49 26.65 0.47
C THR A 365 -5.53 25.97 1.82
N ASP A 366 -6.67 25.88 2.51
CA ASP A 366 -6.90 24.82 3.50
C ASP A 366 -6.97 23.44 2.81
N PRO A 367 -6.87 22.32 3.55
CA PRO A 367 -7.20 21.01 2.98
C PRO A 367 -8.64 21.00 2.47
N PHE A 368 -8.89 20.30 1.37
CA PHE A 368 -10.22 20.19 0.79
C PHE A 368 -10.42 18.84 0.09
N LYS A 369 -11.68 18.52 -0.17
CA LYS A 369 -12.11 17.35 -0.95
C LYS A 369 -13.11 17.80 -2.00
N ILE A 370 -13.10 17.16 -3.16
CA ILE A 370 -14.20 17.25 -4.12
C ILE A 370 -15.18 16.12 -3.79
N ASP A 371 -16.42 16.48 -3.47
CA ASP A 371 -17.46 15.50 -3.12
C ASP A 371 -17.81 14.58 -4.30
N GLU A 372 -17.97 13.29 -4.03
CA GLU A 372 -18.20 12.27 -5.07
C GLU A 372 -19.62 12.31 -5.64
N GLN A 373 -20.59 12.87 -4.91
CA GLN A 373 -21.99 12.87 -5.31
C GLN A 373 -22.39 14.17 -6.00
N ASN A 374 -22.02 15.31 -5.41
CA ASN A 374 -22.45 16.62 -5.88
C ASN A 374 -21.31 17.47 -6.47
N HIS A 375 -20.08 16.96 -6.48
CA HIS A 375 -18.90 17.62 -7.03
C HIS A 375 -18.57 18.98 -6.42
N ARG A 376 -19.12 19.30 -5.25
CA ARG A 376 -18.79 20.53 -4.51
C ARG A 376 -17.45 20.36 -3.82
N ILE A 377 -16.72 21.47 -3.70
CA ILE A 377 -15.48 21.51 -2.93
C ILE A 377 -15.81 21.75 -1.46
N CYS A 378 -15.48 20.77 -0.62
CA CYS A 378 -15.61 20.81 0.83
C CYS A 378 -14.26 21.19 1.46
N ARG A 379 -14.20 22.29 2.21
CA ARG A 379 -12.98 22.80 2.87
C ARG A 379 -12.92 22.30 4.31
N TYR A 380 -11.71 22.01 4.79
CA TYR A 380 -11.45 21.53 6.15
C TYR A 380 -10.49 22.47 6.90
N ALA A 381 -10.97 23.68 7.17
CA ALA A 381 -10.18 24.76 7.77
C ALA A 381 -10.22 24.81 9.31
N GLY A 382 -11.07 23.99 9.94
CA GLY A 382 -11.41 24.14 11.35
C GLY A 382 -12.36 25.32 11.59
N GLY A 383 -13.52 25.02 12.17
CA GLY A 383 -14.56 25.98 12.51
C GLY A 383 -14.31 26.67 13.85
N LYS A 384 -15.19 27.63 14.18
CA LYS A 384 -15.23 28.25 15.52
C LYS A 384 -15.94 27.38 16.55
N GLU A 385 -16.86 26.53 16.08
CA GLU A 385 -17.54 25.57 16.94
C GLU A 385 -16.54 24.51 17.38
N VAL A 386 -16.62 24.14 18.65
CA VAL A 386 -15.76 23.12 19.26
C VAL A 386 -16.64 22.05 19.89
N ASN A 387 -16.23 20.80 19.76
CA ASN A 387 -16.91 19.64 20.32
C ASN A 387 -15.92 18.81 21.13
N SER A 388 -16.43 17.92 21.98
CA SER A 388 -15.62 16.83 22.53
C SER A 388 -15.42 15.75 21.47
N ALA A 389 -14.28 15.07 21.46
CA ALA A 389 -14.03 13.93 20.59
C ALA A 389 -13.39 12.78 21.37
N THR A 390 -13.88 11.55 21.15
CA THR A 390 -13.27 10.33 21.70
C THR A 390 -12.67 9.53 20.55
N LEU A 391 -11.36 9.30 20.62
CA LEU A 391 -10.59 8.63 19.58
C LEU A 391 -10.19 7.22 20.03
N PHE A 392 -10.31 6.24 19.14
CA PHE A 392 -10.03 4.82 19.41
C PHE A 392 -8.87 4.27 18.58
N SER A 393 -8.49 4.95 17.49
CA SER A 393 -7.38 4.51 16.65
C SER A 393 -6.60 5.68 16.03
N LYS A 394 -5.35 5.39 15.64
CA LYS A 394 -4.45 6.31 14.92
C LYS A 394 -4.44 6.08 13.40
N TYR A 395 -5.05 4.98 12.95
CA TYR A 395 -5.05 4.51 11.56
C TYR A 395 -6.40 3.83 11.25
N PRO A 396 -6.79 3.69 9.95
CA PRO A 396 -7.93 2.87 9.55
C PRO A 396 -7.93 1.51 10.26
N ILE A 397 -9.08 1.16 10.83
CA ILE A 397 -9.35 -0.17 11.39
C ILE A 397 -10.32 -0.95 10.49
N GLU A 398 -10.64 -0.39 9.33
CA GLU A 398 -11.44 -1.01 8.27
C GLU A 398 -10.72 -2.22 7.68
N ASP A 399 -9.39 -2.23 7.66
CA ASP A 399 -8.60 -3.39 7.23
C ASP A 399 -8.74 -4.57 8.23
N ASP A 400 -9.08 -4.29 9.50
CA ASP A 400 -9.38 -5.31 10.53
C ASP A 400 -10.83 -5.83 10.44
N VAL A 401 -11.66 -5.36 9.50
CA VAL A 401 -13.08 -5.77 9.41
C VAL A 401 -13.25 -7.27 9.34
N VAL A 402 -12.41 -7.99 8.59
CA VAL A 402 -12.52 -9.44 8.45
C VAL A 402 -12.37 -10.14 9.81
N PHE A 403 -11.39 -9.72 10.61
CA PHE A 403 -11.16 -10.31 11.94
C PHE A 403 -12.29 -9.98 12.91
N ARG A 404 -12.75 -8.73 12.88
CA ARG A 404 -13.78 -8.25 13.81
C ARG A 404 -15.15 -8.81 13.46
N SER A 405 -15.48 -8.94 12.18
CA SER A 405 -16.75 -9.53 11.73
C SER A 405 -16.86 -11.00 12.12
N ARG A 406 -15.73 -11.73 12.11
CA ARG A 406 -15.66 -13.13 12.54
C ARG A 406 -15.91 -13.34 14.05
N MET A 407 -15.82 -12.28 14.86
CA MET A 407 -16.17 -12.38 16.28
C MET A 407 -17.68 -12.34 16.52
N VAL A 408 -18.46 -11.80 15.58
CA VAL A 408 -19.92 -11.71 15.73
C VAL A 408 -20.51 -13.12 15.74
N GLY A 409 -21.36 -13.41 16.72
CA GLY A 409 -21.88 -14.76 16.99
C GLY A 409 -21.03 -15.55 17.99
N GLY A 410 -19.77 -15.15 18.22
CA GLY A 410 -18.90 -15.79 19.20
C GLY A 410 -19.48 -15.76 20.63
N VAL A 411 -19.29 -16.86 21.36
CA VAL A 411 -19.95 -17.12 22.64
C VAL A 411 -18.92 -17.29 23.75
N PHE A 412 -19.15 -16.62 24.87
CA PHE A 412 -18.47 -16.90 26.13
C PHE A 412 -19.33 -17.82 26.97
N GLU A 413 -18.74 -18.90 27.46
CA GLU A 413 -19.43 -19.96 28.17
C GLU A 413 -18.75 -20.29 29.50
N GLY A 414 -19.54 -20.69 30.49
CA GLY A 414 -19.09 -21.22 31.77
C GLY A 414 -19.58 -22.65 31.99
N SER A 415 -18.74 -23.52 32.55
CA SER A 415 -19.13 -24.90 32.87
C SER A 415 -18.40 -25.43 34.11
N ASP A 416 -18.97 -26.46 34.73
CA ASP A 416 -18.30 -27.30 35.73
C ASP A 416 -17.75 -28.59 35.11
N ASN A 417 -18.00 -28.81 33.81
CA ASN A 417 -17.51 -29.95 33.05
C ASN A 417 -16.43 -29.49 32.05
N PRO A 418 -15.21 -30.06 32.07
CA PRO A 418 -14.12 -29.65 31.17
C PRO A 418 -14.42 -29.87 29.67
N SER A 419 -15.44 -30.67 29.34
CA SER A 419 -15.88 -30.88 27.95
C SER A 419 -16.92 -29.85 27.46
N PHE A 420 -17.44 -29.00 28.36
CA PHE A 420 -18.49 -28.01 28.05
C PHE A 420 -19.78 -28.60 27.44
N LEU A 421 -20.10 -29.87 27.70
CA LEU A 421 -21.33 -30.52 27.20
C LEU A 421 -22.63 -29.82 27.66
N ASP A 422 -22.64 -29.31 28.90
CA ASP A 422 -23.77 -28.60 29.52
C ASP A 422 -23.33 -27.19 29.99
N ALA A 423 -22.68 -26.44 29.08
CA ALA A 423 -22.19 -25.11 29.41
C ALA A 423 -23.31 -24.06 29.42
N ASP A 424 -23.22 -23.10 30.34
CA ASP A 424 -24.10 -21.94 30.36
C ASP A 424 -23.49 -20.82 29.52
N THR A 425 -24.32 -20.16 28.71
CA THR A 425 -23.92 -18.96 27.98
C THR A 425 -23.82 -17.77 28.92
N LEU A 426 -22.63 -17.18 29.01
CA LEU A 426 -22.36 -15.98 29.80
C LEU A 426 -22.57 -14.71 28.98
N TYR A 427 -22.14 -14.72 27.72
CA TYR A 427 -22.28 -13.59 26.80
C TYR A 427 -22.18 -14.05 25.35
N VAL A 428 -22.87 -13.34 24.45
CA VAL A 428 -22.78 -13.53 23.00
C VAL A 428 -22.39 -12.20 22.37
N ILE A 429 -21.36 -12.20 21.53
CA ILE A 429 -20.94 -11.01 20.78
C ILE A 429 -21.96 -10.76 19.67
N LYS A 430 -22.76 -9.71 19.80
CA LYS A 430 -23.81 -9.37 18.82
C LYS A 430 -23.36 -8.34 17.79
N ASP A 431 -22.47 -7.46 18.20
CA ASP A 431 -22.01 -6.33 17.41
C ASP A 431 -20.52 -6.46 17.14
N MET A 432 -20.10 -6.05 15.94
CA MET A 432 -18.70 -6.03 15.55
C MET A 432 -17.90 -5.09 16.49
N PRO A 433 -16.84 -5.57 17.14
CA PRO A 433 -16.04 -4.73 18.04
C PRO A 433 -15.40 -3.55 17.31
N TYR A 434 -15.42 -2.36 17.91
CA TYR A 434 -14.86 -1.14 17.30
C TYR A 434 -13.66 -0.56 18.06
N ARG A 435 -13.48 -0.92 19.33
CA ARG A 435 -12.36 -0.48 20.19
C ARG A 435 -11.43 -1.65 20.51
N LEU A 436 -10.23 -1.35 21.02
CA LEU A 436 -9.26 -2.39 21.37
C LEU A 436 -9.82 -3.33 22.43
N ILE A 437 -10.41 -2.80 23.51
CA ILE A 437 -10.91 -3.60 24.62
C ILE A 437 -12.40 -3.36 24.79
N THR A 438 -13.21 -4.37 24.46
CA THR A 438 -14.64 -4.35 24.76
C THR A 438 -14.90 -5.03 26.10
N GLN A 439 -15.53 -4.32 27.04
CA GLN A 439 -15.87 -4.85 28.36
C GLN A 439 -17.38 -4.97 28.51
N VAL A 440 -17.85 -6.13 28.96
CA VAL A 440 -19.26 -6.45 29.13
C VAL A 440 -19.52 -7.00 30.53
N PRO A 441 -20.54 -6.51 31.25
CA PRO A 441 -20.94 -7.08 32.52
C PRO A 441 -21.61 -8.44 32.29
N VAL A 442 -21.39 -9.37 33.22
CA VAL A 442 -22.00 -10.70 33.24
C VAL A 442 -22.73 -10.88 34.56
N SER A 443 -23.99 -11.28 34.50
CA SER A 443 -24.78 -11.65 35.68
C SER A 443 -24.81 -13.16 35.79
N ALA A 444 -23.70 -13.76 36.22
CA ALA A 444 -23.61 -15.21 36.43
C ALA A 444 -24.48 -15.64 37.61
N ASN A 445 -25.35 -16.63 37.38
CA ASN A 445 -26.25 -17.17 38.40
C ASN A 445 -25.59 -18.17 39.34
N LYS A 446 -24.39 -18.65 38.99
CA LYS A 446 -23.57 -19.59 39.78
C LYS A 446 -22.08 -19.38 39.52
N GLU A 447 -21.26 -20.15 40.23
CA GLU A 447 -19.81 -20.23 40.02
C GLU A 447 -19.49 -21.29 38.97
N TYR A 448 -18.39 -21.09 38.22
CA TYR A 448 -17.93 -21.99 37.17
C TYR A 448 -16.46 -22.32 37.39
N ARG A 449 -16.07 -23.59 37.22
CA ARG A 449 -14.66 -23.98 37.21
C ARG A 449 -13.97 -23.73 35.87
N TYR A 450 -14.69 -23.91 34.77
CA TYR A 450 -14.19 -23.79 33.41
C TYR A 450 -14.90 -22.66 32.68
N VAL A 451 -14.14 -21.89 31.92
CA VAL A 451 -14.68 -20.85 31.03
C VAL A 451 -14.02 -20.92 29.66
N ARG A 452 -14.74 -20.51 28.62
CA ARG A 452 -14.16 -20.37 27.28
C ARG A 452 -14.80 -19.27 26.47
N TYR A 453 -14.06 -18.78 25.49
CA TYR A 453 -14.58 -18.18 24.27
C TYR A 453 -14.59 -19.24 23.17
N LYS A 454 -15.72 -19.37 22.47
CA LYS A 454 -15.89 -20.23 21.31
C LYS A 454 -16.32 -19.35 20.12
N GLY A 455 -15.57 -19.44 19.02
CA GLY A 455 -15.94 -18.77 17.78
C GLY A 455 -17.23 -19.34 17.17
N ASP A 456 -17.94 -18.52 16.38
CA ASP A 456 -19.07 -19.00 15.58
C ASP A 456 -18.58 -19.82 14.37
N ALA A 457 -19.51 -20.40 13.60
CA ALA A 457 -19.18 -21.03 12.32
C ALA A 457 -18.46 -20.04 11.37
N ASP A 458 -17.47 -20.52 10.62
CA ASP A 458 -16.64 -19.76 9.68
C ASP A 458 -15.88 -18.57 10.31
N SER A 459 -15.65 -18.63 11.63
CA SER A 459 -14.97 -17.54 12.38
C SER A 459 -13.47 -17.75 12.52
N TYR A 460 -12.99 -18.98 12.39
CA TYR A 460 -11.61 -19.36 12.74
C TYR A 460 -11.23 -18.97 14.18
N CYS A 461 -12.24 -18.75 15.04
CA CYS A 461 -12.12 -18.29 16.41
C CYS A 461 -11.18 -17.07 16.59
N ASN A 462 -11.23 -16.09 15.66
CA ASN A 462 -10.37 -14.90 15.75
C ASN A 462 -10.62 -14.11 17.03
N ILE A 463 -9.60 -14.03 17.89
CA ILE A 463 -9.59 -13.22 19.12
C ILE A 463 -8.14 -13.00 19.55
N ALA A 464 -7.82 -11.80 20.05
CA ALA A 464 -6.49 -11.47 20.55
C ALA A 464 -6.33 -11.81 22.03
N GLU A 465 -7.23 -11.29 22.86
CA GLU A 465 -7.13 -11.41 24.32
C GLU A 465 -8.51 -11.55 24.94
N VAL A 466 -8.61 -12.32 26.04
CA VAL A 466 -9.79 -12.44 26.90
C VAL A 466 -9.41 -12.32 28.37
N ARG A 467 -10.19 -11.56 29.13
CA ARG A 467 -10.09 -11.49 30.59
C ARG A 467 -11.44 -11.70 31.24
N PHE A 468 -11.49 -12.65 32.17
CA PHE A 468 -12.63 -12.86 33.06
C PHE A 468 -12.37 -12.16 34.39
N SER A 469 -13.39 -11.50 34.94
CA SER A 469 -13.30 -10.81 36.23
C SER A 469 -14.38 -11.30 37.18
N SER A 470 -14.08 -11.26 38.48
CA SER A 470 -15.03 -11.35 39.58
C SER A 470 -15.19 -9.98 40.25
N ASP A 471 -16.02 -9.91 41.30
CA ASP A 471 -16.18 -8.70 42.11
C ASP A 471 -14.89 -8.28 42.85
N THR A 472 -13.90 -9.18 42.95
CA THR A 472 -12.64 -8.96 43.67
C THR A 472 -11.42 -8.75 42.76
N GLY A 473 -11.54 -8.95 41.44
CA GLY A 473 -10.46 -8.68 40.49
C GLY A 473 -10.44 -9.62 39.29
N TYR A 474 -9.30 -9.63 38.58
CA TYR A 474 -9.09 -10.53 37.43
C TYR A 474 -8.91 -11.98 37.87
N LEU A 475 -9.54 -12.88 37.13
CA LEU A 475 -9.44 -14.32 37.34
C LEU A 475 -8.31 -14.90 36.48
N THR A 476 -7.56 -15.83 37.05
CA THR A 476 -6.47 -16.54 36.38
C THR A 476 -6.68 -18.04 36.49
N GLY A 477 -6.23 -18.82 35.50
CA GLY A 477 -6.34 -20.26 35.51
C GLY A 477 -5.35 -20.91 34.56
N LYS A 478 -5.40 -22.23 34.44
CA LYS A 478 -4.65 -22.97 33.44
C LYS A 478 -5.33 -22.78 32.08
N THR A 479 -4.59 -22.31 31.09
CA THR A 479 -5.09 -22.18 29.71
C THR A 479 -5.43 -23.55 29.11
N ILE A 480 -6.60 -23.63 28.49
CA ILE A 480 -7.16 -24.79 27.81
C ILE A 480 -7.76 -24.33 26.48
N GLY A 481 -7.86 -25.21 25.48
CA GLY A 481 -8.38 -24.82 24.17
C GLY A 481 -8.08 -25.85 23.10
N THR A 482 -8.44 -25.53 21.86
CA THR A 482 -8.11 -26.37 20.71
C THR A 482 -6.78 -25.96 20.11
N PRO A 483 -5.82 -26.91 19.96
CA PRO A 483 -4.55 -26.63 19.32
C PRO A 483 -4.71 -26.50 17.81
N GLY A 484 -3.90 -25.65 17.21
CA GLY A 484 -3.80 -25.46 15.77
C GLY A 484 -4.00 -24.00 15.37
N CYS A 485 -3.12 -23.53 14.49
CA CYS A 485 -3.21 -22.23 13.86
C CYS A 485 -3.18 -22.33 12.34
N TRP A 486 -3.78 -21.36 11.65
CA TRP A 486 -3.87 -21.31 10.19
C TRP A 486 -2.50 -21.44 9.49
N GLU A 487 -1.47 -20.81 10.04
CA GLU A 487 -0.10 -20.82 9.50
C GLU A 487 0.67 -22.13 9.79
N ALA A 488 0.14 -22.99 10.66
CA ALA A 488 0.75 -24.25 11.09
C ALA A 488 2.20 -24.12 11.62
N ASP A 489 2.51 -22.99 12.25
CA ASP A 489 3.85 -22.68 12.79
C ASP A 489 3.85 -22.33 14.30
N GLY A 490 2.67 -22.33 14.93
CA GLY A 490 2.48 -22.02 16.35
C GLY A 490 2.36 -20.53 16.65
N SER A 491 2.37 -19.65 15.65
CA SER A 491 2.32 -18.19 15.85
C SER A 491 0.97 -17.69 16.36
N HIS A 492 -0.12 -18.40 16.04
CA HIS A 492 -1.49 -17.98 16.34
C HIS A 492 -2.28 -19.04 17.11
N GLU A 493 -1.71 -19.59 18.19
CA GLU A 493 -2.32 -20.65 19.00
C GLU A 493 -3.31 -20.12 20.05
N TYR A 494 -4.17 -21.01 20.58
CA TYR A 494 -5.19 -20.66 21.60
C TYR A 494 -4.59 -20.08 22.90
N VAL A 495 -3.31 -20.34 23.16
CA VAL A 495 -2.60 -19.80 24.33
C VAL A 495 -2.40 -18.29 24.27
N ASN A 496 -2.36 -17.72 23.05
CA ASN A 496 -2.22 -16.29 22.83
C ASN A 496 -3.40 -15.49 23.41
N VAL A 497 -4.58 -16.12 23.55
CA VAL A 497 -5.79 -15.47 24.08
C VAL A 497 -5.66 -15.01 25.54
N PHE A 498 -4.65 -15.52 26.26
CA PHE A 498 -4.44 -15.26 27.69
C PHE A 498 -2.97 -14.93 28.01
N ASP A 499 -2.20 -14.44 27.03
CA ASP A 499 -0.78 -14.10 27.22
C ASP A 499 -0.56 -12.66 27.72
N GLY A 500 -1.62 -11.85 27.77
CA GLY A 500 -1.57 -10.46 28.21
C GLY A 500 -1.20 -9.46 27.11
N VAL A 501 -1.05 -9.91 25.86
CA VAL A 501 -0.56 -9.15 24.71
C VAL A 501 -1.69 -8.98 23.69
N THR A 502 -2.02 -7.74 23.33
CA THR A 502 -3.13 -7.46 22.41
C THR A 502 -2.79 -7.62 20.93
N GLU A 503 -1.50 -7.82 20.64
CA GLU A 503 -0.89 -7.90 19.32
C GLU A 503 -0.64 -9.35 18.88
N THR A 504 -0.75 -10.32 19.81
CA THR A 504 -0.85 -11.74 19.49
C THR A 504 -2.32 -12.11 19.37
N SER A 505 -2.61 -13.21 18.68
CA SER A 505 -4.00 -13.64 18.51
C SER A 505 -4.12 -15.11 18.21
N PHE A 506 -5.30 -15.65 18.45
CA PHE A 506 -5.71 -16.96 17.98
C PHE A 506 -6.34 -16.87 16.58
N ASP A 507 -5.96 -17.80 15.72
CA ASP A 507 -6.52 -17.98 14.38
C ASP A 507 -6.46 -19.45 14.03
N HIS A 508 -7.54 -20.15 14.35
CA HIS A 508 -7.58 -21.60 14.30
C HIS A 508 -7.39 -22.11 12.87
N ASN A 509 -6.86 -23.32 12.71
CA ASN A 509 -6.62 -23.90 11.39
C ASN A 509 -7.91 -24.38 10.68
N THR A 510 -9.01 -24.54 11.41
CA THR A 510 -10.33 -24.88 10.86
C THR A 510 -11.37 -23.78 11.19
N PRO A 511 -12.37 -23.58 10.32
CA PRO A 511 -13.34 -22.50 10.46
C PRO A 511 -14.21 -22.58 11.72
N ASP A 512 -14.54 -23.80 12.20
CA ASP A 512 -15.65 -24.01 13.14
C ASP A 512 -15.24 -24.59 14.51
N ASP A 513 -14.04 -25.17 14.63
CA ASP A 513 -13.69 -25.98 15.81
C ASP A 513 -12.97 -25.17 16.91
N GLY A 514 -12.58 -23.93 16.62
CA GLY A 514 -11.72 -23.12 17.49
C GLY A 514 -12.39 -22.68 18.80
N TRP A 515 -11.73 -22.91 19.93
CA TRP A 515 -12.05 -22.26 21.21
C TRP A 515 -10.83 -22.14 22.14
N ALA A 516 -10.87 -21.15 23.03
CA ALA A 516 -9.83 -20.90 24.04
C ALA A 516 -10.47 -20.56 25.39
N GLY A 517 -9.89 -21.05 26.49
CA GLY A 517 -10.48 -20.95 27.82
C GLY A 517 -9.51 -21.12 28.99
N LEU A 518 -10.06 -21.10 30.20
CA LEU A 518 -9.34 -21.29 31.46
C LEU A 518 -10.00 -22.37 32.31
N ASP A 519 -9.18 -23.22 32.94
CA ASP A 519 -9.55 -23.98 34.15
C ASP A 519 -9.06 -23.19 35.37
N PHE A 520 -9.99 -22.62 36.13
CA PHE A 520 -9.66 -21.86 37.34
C PHE A 520 -9.15 -22.76 38.48
N GLY A 521 -9.27 -24.08 38.38
CA GLY A 521 -8.94 -25.06 39.41
C GLY A 521 -9.99 -25.14 40.53
N ILE A 522 -10.59 -24.02 40.88
CA ILE A 522 -11.73 -23.88 41.80
C ILE A 522 -12.86 -23.10 41.12
N PRO A 523 -14.14 -23.41 41.38
CA PRO A 523 -15.26 -22.62 40.86
C PRO A 523 -15.12 -21.14 41.22
N GLN A 524 -15.38 -20.26 40.26
CA GLN A 524 -15.33 -18.80 40.42
C GLN A 524 -16.62 -18.16 39.89
N LYS A 525 -17.08 -17.09 40.56
CA LYS A 525 -18.18 -16.26 40.06
C LYS A 525 -17.63 -15.22 39.09
N ILE A 526 -18.26 -15.09 37.94
CA ILE A 526 -17.86 -14.16 36.87
C ILE A 526 -18.81 -12.96 36.87
N SER A 527 -18.26 -11.75 36.98
CA SER A 527 -19.01 -10.49 36.99
C SER A 527 -18.80 -9.66 35.72
N ALA A 528 -17.70 -9.88 34.99
CA ALA A 528 -17.42 -9.20 33.72
C ALA A 528 -16.47 -10.00 32.82
N ILE A 529 -16.56 -9.71 31.53
CA ILE A 529 -15.66 -10.21 30.49
C ILE A 529 -15.09 -9.00 29.75
N ALA A 530 -13.80 -9.01 29.47
CA ALA A 530 -13.15 -8.09 28.55
C ALA A 530 -12.51 -8.88 27.41
N TYR A 531 -12.63 -8.39 26.18
CA TYR A 531 -12.09 -9.06 25.01
C TYR A 531 -11.55 -8.09 23.96
N THR A 532 -10.55 -8.56 23.21
CA THR A 532 -9.83 -7.79 22.18
C THR A 532 -9.90 -8.54 20.85
N PRO A 533 -10.25 -7.87 19.73
CA PRO A 533 -10.20 -8.50 18.42
C PRO A 533 -8.75 -8.72 17.96
N ARG A 534 -8.53 -9.73 17.11
CA ARG A 534 -7.29 -9.81 16.30
C ARG A 534 -7.16 -8.49 15.51
N ASN A 535 -5.96 -7.90 15.51
CA ASN A 535 -5.73 -6.57 14.97
C ASN A 535 -4.27 -6.36 14.50
N HIS A 536 -4.04 -5.26 13.77
CA HIS A 536 -2.72 -4.83 13.29
C HIS A 536 -2.06 -3.74 14.16
N ASP A 537 -2.34 -3.67 15.47
CA ASP A 537 -1.75 -2.68 16.39
C ASP A 537 -1.98 -1.18 16.03
N ASN A 538 -3.22 -0.88 15.64
CA ASN A 538 -3.60 0.47 15.21
C ASN A 538 -4.53 1.24 16.16
N TYR A 539 -4.91 0.60 17.27
CA TYR A 539 -5.74 1.21 18.29
C TYR A 539 -4.95 2.13 19.24
N VAL A 540 -5.68 2.92 20.02
CA VAL A 540 -5.14 3.61 21.19
C VAL A 540 -4.82 2.59 22.27
N LYS A 541 -3.62 2.69 22.85
CA LYS A 541 -3.12 1.81 23.92
C LYS A 541 -2.82 2.59 25.18
N LYS A 542 -3.30 2.05 26.30
CA LYS A 542 -3.02 2.59 27.64
C LYS A 542 -1.51 2.72 27.88
N GLY A 543 -1.11 3.82 28.51
CA GLY A 543 0.28 4.15 28.84
C GLY A 543 1.08 4.78 27.69
N GLN A 544 0.55 4.78 26.47
CA GLN A 544 1.21 5.41 25.33
C GLN A 544 0.89 6.90 25.23
N LYS A 545 1.85 7.67 24.71
CA LYS A 545 1.77 9.12 24.55
C LYS A 545 1.27 9.46 23.15
N TYR A 546 0.19 10.22 23.09
CA TYR A 546 -0.43 10.68 21.86
C TYR A 546 -0.51 12.20 21.80
N GLU A 547 -0.56 12.73 20.58
CA GLU A 547 -0.78 14.15 20.31
C GLU A 547 -1.78 14.32 19.17
N LEU A 548 -2.84 15.07 19.44
CA LEU A 548 -3.87 15.39 18.45
C LEU A 548 -3.50 16.70 17.75
N PHE A 549 -3.45 16.68 16.43
CA PHE A 549 -3.22 17.86 15.60
C PHE A 549 -4.45 18.21 14.76
N ILE A 550 -4.59 19.50 14.45
CA ILE A 550 -5.47 20.01 13.38
C ILE A 550 -4.63 20.71 12.31
N ASN A 551 -4.99 20.53 11.05
CA ASN A 551 -4.31 21.17 9.93
C ASN A 551 -4.93 22.53 9.57
N GLY A 552 -4.11 23.53 9.30
CA GLY A 552 -4.56 24.87 8.87
C GLY A 552 -3.53 25.61 8.02
N LYS A 553 -3.66 26.94 7.91
CA LYS A 553 -2.80 27.80 7.07
C LYS A 553 -1.29 27.61 7.31
N ASN A 554 -0.89 27.52 8.57
CA ASN A 554 0.51 27.41 8.97
C ASN A 554 0.96 25.96 9.18
N GLY A 555 0.24 24.99 8.58
CA GLY A 555 0.50 23.56 8.74
C GLY A 555 -0.23 22.96 9.94
N TRP A 556 0.39 21.98 10.59
CA TRP A 556 -0.18 21.26 11.73
C TRP A 556 -0.04 22.08 13.01
N LYS A 557 -1.16 22.25 13.72
CA LYS A 557 -1.20 22.83 15.05
C LYS A 557 -1.57 21.74 16.05
N SER A 558 -0.75 21.59 17.09
CA SER A 558 -1.07 20.73 18.23
C SER A 558 -2.29 21.28 18.98
N LEU A 559 -3.27 20.41 19.22
CA LEU A 559 -4.43 20.71 20.05
C LEU A 559 -4.15 20.34 21.50
N ASP A 560 -3.68 19.11 21.74
CA ASP A 560 -3.37 18.61 23.07
C ASP A 560 -2.50 17.34 23.00
N VAL A 561 -1.77 17.06 24.08
CA VAL A 561 -0.90 15.90 24.27
C VAL A 561 -1.39 15.11 25.47
N LYS A 562 -1.63 13.81 25.30
CA LYS A 562 -2.15 12.94 26.36
C LYS A 562 -1.37 11.64 26.47
N ILE A 563 -1.24 11.15 27.70
CA ILE A 563 -0.91 9.73 27.93
C ILE A 563 -2.24 9.03 28.10
N ALA A 564 -2.51 8.00 27.29
CA ALA A 564 -3.77 7.28 27.35
C ALA A 564 -3.87 6.53 28.69
N ASP A 565 -4.97 6.72 29.41
CA ASP A 565 -5.29 6.00 30.65
C ASP A 565 -6.07 4.70 30.39
N SER A 566 -6.59 4.57 29.18
CA SER A 566 -7.45 3.49 28.66
C SER A 566 -7.14 3.24 27.17
N ASP A 567 -7.94 2.43 26.49
CA ASP A 567 -7.89 2.18 25.03
C ASP A 567 -8.63 3.26 24.21
N SER A 568 -8.78 4.46 24.77
CA SER A 568 -9.37 5.60 24.09
C SER A 568 -8.75 6.91 24.57
N LEU A 569 -8.87 7.96 23.77
CA LEU A 569 -8.46 9.31 24.12
C LEU A 569 -9.63 10.25 24.00
N HIS A 570 -10.02 10.86 25.12
CA HIS A 570 -11.03 11.91 25.12
C HIS A 570 -10.37 13.28 25.03
N TYR A 571 -10.76 14.12 24.06
CA TYR A 571 -10.30 15.49 23.90
C TYR A 571 -11.46 16.45 24.02
N GLU A 572 -11.26 17.53 24.78
CA GLU A 572 -12.20 18.63 24.90
C GLU A 572 -11.82 19.73 23.90
N ASN A 573 -12.81 20.54 23.50
CA ASN A 573 -12.62 21.71 22.65
C ASN A 573 -11.96 21.44 21.27
N VAL A 574 -12.31 20.33 20.62
CA VAL A 574 -11.85 20.01 19.25
C VAL A 574 -12.64 20.84 18.23
N PRO A 575 -11.99 21.75 17.46
CA PRO A 575 -12.69 22.57 16.47
C PRO A 575 -13.36 21.70 15.42
N SER A 576 -14.63 21.92 15.08
CA SER A 576 -15.38 21.13 14.08
C SER A 576 -14.89 21.39 12.64
N GLY A 577 -15.17 20.48 11.71
CA GLY A 577 -14.85 20.69 10.28
C GLY A 577 -13.35 20.85 9.96
N GLY A 578 -12.47 20.27 10.78
CA GLY A 578 -11.03 20.23 10.56
C GLY A 578 -10.56 18.94 9.88
N LEU A 579 -9.31 18.96 9.42
CA LEU A 579 -8.54 17.74 9.12
C LEU A 579 -7.62 17.47 10.29
N TYR A 580 -7.70 16.27 10.88
CA TYR A 580 -6.97 15.93 12.09
C TYR A 580 -5.93 14.84 11.85
N TYR A 581 -5.00 14.72 12.79
CA TYR A 581 -3.99 13.68 12.81
C TYR A 581 -3.68 13.30 14.25
N LEU A 582 -3.64 11.99 14.55
CA LEU A 582 -3.30 11.48 15.87
C LEU A 582 -1.91 10.84 15.81
N LYS A 583 -0.90 11.55 16.31
CA LYS A 583 0.46 11.01 16.41
C LYS A 583 0.57 10.17 17.68
N ASN A 584 1.09 8.96 17.56
CA ASN A 584 1.65 8.19 18.65
C ASN A 584 3.17 8.48 18.75
N HIS A 585 3.59 8.95 19.92
CA HIS A 585 4.99 9.26 20.23
C HIS A 585 5.71 8.09 20.92
N SER A 586 5.00 7.00 21.23
CA SER A 586 5.55 5.84 21.94
C SER A 586 5.94 4.69 21.03
N SER A 587 5.11 4.32 20.06
CA SER A 587 5.37 3.18 19.18
C SER A 587 4.60 3.26 17.85
N GLY A 588 4.98 2.39 16.90
CA GLY A 588 4.34 2.29 15.60
C GLY A 588 4.65 3.46 14.66
N ASN A 589 4.34 3.29 13.38
CA ASN A 589 4.54 4.29 12.33
C ASN A 589 3.32 4.44 11.40
N GLU A 590 2.30 3.60 11.59
CA GLU A 590 1.02 3.66 10.89
C GLU A 590 0.10 4.69 11.54
N GLU A 591 -0.11 5.80 10.83
CA GLU A 591 -0.87 6.95 11.29
C GLU A 591 -1.46 7.67 10.09
N ARG A 592 -2.74 8.06 10.15
CA ARG A 592 -3.42 8.65 9.00
C ARG A 592 -4.25 9.87 9.35
N VAL A 593 -4.40 10.77 8.39
CA VAL A 593 -5.31 11.90 8.51
C VAL A 593 -6.75 11.40 8.60
N PHE A 594 -7.57 12.08 9.39
CA PHE A 594 -8.98 11.76 9.52
C PHE A 594 -9.85 13.01 9.65
N LEU A 595 -11.13 12.83 9.37
CA LEU A 595 -12.19 13.79 9.62
C LEU A 595 -13.02 13.31 10.81
N MET A 596 -13.71 14.25 11.46
CA MET A 596 -14.76 13.94 12.43
C MET A 596 -16.12 14.14 11.76
N GLU A 597 -16.88 13.06 11.60
CA GLU A 597 -18.28 13.09 11.13
C GLU A 597 -19.21 12.73 12.30
N GLY A 598 -19.75 13.75 12.96
CA GLY A 598 -20.33 13.58 14.30
C GLY A 598 -19.24 13.13 15.29
N ASP A 599 -19.50 12.05 16.02
CA ASP A 599 -18.55 11.48 16.99
C ASP A 599 -17.63 10.41 16.38
N LYS A 600 -17.65 10.22 15.06
CA LYS A 600 -16.91 9.16 14.37
C LYS A 600 -15.65 9.67 13.69
N GLN A 601 -14.54 8.95 13.90
CA GLN A 601 -13.32 9.11 13.12
C GLN A 601 -13.52 8.49 11.74
N ILE A 602 -13.33 9.28 10.68
CA ILE A 602 -13.36 8.83 9.30
C ILE A 602 -11.98 9.08 8.69
N PHE A 603 -11.16 8.05 8.58
CA PHE A 603 -9.85 8.15 7.94
C PHE A 603 -9.99 8.45 6.45
N LYS A 604 -9.06 9.26 5.93
CA LYS A 604 -9.11 9.72 4.55
C LYS A 604 -7.88 9.45 3.75
#